data_AF-A0A667XZ26-F1
#
_entry.id   AF-A0A667XZ26-F1
#
_cell.length_a   1.000
_cell.length_b   1.000
_cell.length_c   1.000
_cell.angle_alpha   90.00
_cell.angle_beta   90.00
_cell.angle_gamma   90.00
#
_symmetry.space_group_name_H-M   'P 1'
#
loop_
_entity.id
_entity.type
_entity.pdbx_description
1 polymer ?
#
loop_
_entity_poly.entity_id
_entity_poly.type
_entity_poly.pdbx_seq_one_letter_code
_entity_poly.pdbx_strand_id
1 'polypeptide(L)'
;MCVRRADDCAYEARLGLNSPDPLVREAYLMAHDYIDYVTMGGAEGTMAPAPSVCTAALRHAGDELLIRFPIFFRRWPRVFQDVTKSTACPTLLNILDEHFFHSTPGGRRRDLAWSAVLSVYVLAGQMALHCHERGMVAVLPQLKEHVGAYVERVICPEIRDKGGWSGFVSRFGKKQDLEGQLKKLCCWTLLLLATGILTYLSWKRWKTMA
;
A
#
# COMPACT_ATOMS: atom_id res chain seq x y z
N MET A 1 29.16 9.22 -19.36
CA MET A 1 29.37 8.14 -18.37
C MET A 1 28.14 8.14 -17.46
N CYS A 2 27.32 7.10 -17.30
CA CYS A 2 27.43 5.68 -17.60
C CYS A 2 26.05 5.13 -17.98
N VAL A 3 26.03 4.23 -18.97
CA VAL A 3 24.89 3.36 -19.26
C VAL A 3 24.88 2.30 -18.16
N ARG A 4 24.09 2.49 -17.08
CA ARG A 4 23.77 1.40 -16.14
C ARG A 4 22.91 0.39 -16.90
N ARG A 5 23.41 -0.83 -17.09
CA ARG A 5 22.71 -1.89 -17.83
C ARG A 5 21.49 -2.34 -17.03
N ALA A 6 20.41 -2.68 -17.74
CA ALA A 6 19.22 -3.30 -17.14
C ALA A 6 19.56 -4.58 -16.33
N ASP A 7 20.66 -5.25 -16.66
CA ASP A 7 21.17 -6.43 -15.94
C ASP A 7 21.62 -6.13 -14.50
N ASP A 8 22.19 -4.94 -14.23
CA ASP A 8 22.59 -4.55 -12.87
C ASP A 8 21.35 -4.32 -11.98
N CYS A 9 20.28 -3.75 -12.54
CA CYS A 9 19.03 -3.52 -11.79
C CYS A 9 18.29 -4.82 -11.47
N ALA A 10 18.32 -5.82 -12.37
CA ALA A 10 17.75 -7.14 -12.09
C ALA A 10 18.59 -7.94 -11.06
N TYR A 11 19.89 -7.68 -11.00
CA TYR A 11 20.79 -8.26 -10.00
C TYR A 11 20.60 -7.61 -8.61
N GLU A 12 20.48 -6.28 -8.54
CA GLU A 12 20.15 -5.55 -7.30
C GLU A 12 18.75 -5.92 -6.77
N ALA A 13 17.77 -6.18 -7.64
CA ALA A 13 16.46 -6.73 -7.27
C ALA A 13 16.51 -8.04 -6.50
N ARG A 14 17.47 -8.89 -6.87
CA ARG A 14 17.70 -10.14 -6.18
C ARG A 14 18.45 -9.93 -4.87
N LEU A 15 19.15 -8.82 -4.66
CA LEU A 15 19.86 -8.57 -3.41
C LEU A 15 18.90 -8.15 -2.27
N GLY A 16 17.96 -7.24 -2.54
CA GLY A 16 17.00 -6.79 -1.52
C GLY A 16 15.96 -7.86 -1.14
N LEU A 17 15.33 -8.49 -2.14
CA LEU A 17 14.34 -9.54 -1.91
C LEU A 17 14.93 -10.83 -1.30
N ASN A 18 16.22 -11.11 -1.53
CA ASN A 18 16.91 -12.23 -0.89
C ASN A 18 17.74 -11.81 0.33
N SER A 19 17.51 -10.61 0.88
CA SER A 19 18.19 -10.15 2.08
C SER A 19 17.94 -11.13 3.24
N PRO A 20 18.99 -11.46 4.04
CA PRO A 20 18.82 -12.29 5.23
C PRO A 20 17.99 -11.58 6.29
N ASP A 21 17.95 -10.25 6.26
CA ASP A 21 17.17 -9.43 7.19
C ASP A 21 15.68 -9.41 6.77
N PRO A 22 14.78 -9.98 7.58
CA PRO A 22 13.34 -10.02 7.25
C PRO A 22 12.72 -8.63 7.15
N LEU A 23 13.26 -7.64 7.88
CA LEU A 23 12.75 -6.27 7.85
C LEU A 23 13.03 -5.62 6.49
N VAL A 24 14.23 -5.84 5.97
CA VAL A 24 14.67 -5.33 4.67
C VAL A 24 13.94 -6.07 3.57
N ARG A 25 13.88 -7.40 3.63
CA ARG A 25 13.16 -8.20 2.62
C ARG A 25 11.70 -7.77 2.48
N GLU A 26 11.02 -7.51 3.59
CA GLU A 26 9.63 -7.01 3.57
C GLU A 26 9.54 -5.62 2.93
N ALA A 27 10.52 -4.73 3.14
CA ALA A 27 10.56 -3.41 2.54
C ALA A 27 10.59 -3.46 1.00
N TYR A 28 11.45 -4.33 0.44
CA TYR A 28 11.53 -4.56 -0.99
C TYR A 28 10.26 -5.27 -1.50
N LEU A 29 9.76 -6.27 -0.78
CA LEU A 29 8.52 -6.96 -1.14
C LEU A 29 7.35 -5.97 -1.25
N MET A 30 7.22 -5.04 -0.31
CA MET A 30 6.22 -3.97 -0.34
C MET A 30 6.41 -3.02 -1.54
N ALA A 31 7.64 -2.67 -1.89
CA ALA A 31 7.92 -1.81 -3.04
C ALA A 31 7.52 -2.49 -4.36
N HIS A 32 7.96 -3.75 -4.54
CA HIS A 32 7.66 -4.56 -5.71
C HIS A 32 6.16 -4.77 -5.87
N ASP A 33 5.52 -5.26 -4.81
CA ASP A 33 4.11 -5.60 -4.79
C ASP A 33 3.23 -4.38 -5.09
N TYR A 34 3.49 -3.25 -4.41
CA TYR A 34 2.64 -2.08 -4.56
C TYR A 34 2.78 -1.40 -5.92
N ILE A 35 3.99 -1.38 -6.50
CA ILE A 35 4.20 -0.85 -7.85
C ILE A 35 3.49 -1.72 -8.89
N ASP A 36 3.60 -3.05 -8.78
CA ASP A 36 2.86 -3.96 -9.67
C ASP A 36 1.36 -3.81 -9.50
N TYR A 37 0.89 -3.69 -8.26
CA TYR A 37 -0.50 -3.50 -7.93
C TYR A 37 -1.11 -2.27 -8.61
N VAL A 38 -0.49 -1.11 -8.44
CA VAL A 38 -0.99 0.14 -9.02
C VAL A 38 -0.92 0.10 -10.56
N THR A 39 0.13 -0.47 -11.13
CA THR A 39 0.29 -0.54 -12.60
C THR A 39 -0.61 -1.59 -13.26
N MET A 40 -1.10 -2.59 -12.51
CA MET A 40 -2.08 -3.57 -12.99
C MET A 40 -3.55 -3.17 -12.74
N GLY A 41 -3.81 -1.90 -12.38
CA GLY A 41 -5.18 -1.37 -12.21
C GLY A 41 -5.65 -1.22 -10.77
N GLY A 42 -4.77 -1.42 -9.78
CA GLY A 42 -5.09 -1.20 -8.37
C GLY A 42 -6.28 -2.04 -7.90
N ALA A 43 -7.23 -1.42 -7.20
CA ALA A 43 -8.40 -2.10 -6.63
C ALA A 43 -9.32 -2.75 -7.67
N GLU A 44 -9.30 -2.25 -8.92
CA GLU A 44 -10.08 -2.79 -10.03
C GLU A 44 -9.26 -3.77 -10.90
N GLY A 45 -7.98 -3.96 -10.57
CA GLY A 45 -7.06 -4.82 -11.29
C GLY A 45 -7.26 -6.32 -11.04
N THR A 46 -6.56 -7.14 -11.83
CA THR A 46 -6.62 -8.62 -11.77
C THR A 46 -5.50 -9.24 -10.94
N MET A 47 -4.78 -8.43 -10.15
CA MET A 47 -3.61 -8.90 -9.41
C MET A 47 -3.99 -9.95 -8.36
N ALA A 48 -3.12 -10.94 -8.19
CA ALA A 48 -3.24 -11.97 -7.16
C ALA A 48 -3.33 -11.36 -5.73
N PRO A 49 -3.82 -12.14 -4.75
CA PRO A 49 -3.83 -11.74 -3.35
C PRO A 49 -2.44 -11.27 -2.91
N ALA A 50 -2.43 -10.29 -1.99
CA ALA A 50 -1.18 -9.72 -1.53
C ALA A 50 -0.30 -10.79 -0.84
N PRO A 51 1.01 -10.84 -1.13
CA PRO A 51 1.89 -11.91 -0.66
C PRO A 51 2.17 -11.89 0.84
N SER A 52 1.88 -10.77 1.53
CA SER A 52 2.08 -10.61 2.95
C SER A 52 0.98 -9.72 3.57
N VAL A 53 0.93 -9.69 4.90
CA VAL A 53 -0.01 -8.82 5.62
C VAL A 53 0.38 -7.34 5.45
N CYS A 54 1.67 -7.03 5.36
CA CYS A 54 2.14 -5.65 5.16
C CYS A 54 1.82 -5.14 3.77
N THR A 55 1.97 -5.98 2.73
CA THR A 55 1.56 -5.63 1.36
C THR A 55 0.05 -5.46 1.27
N ALA A 56 -0.73 -6.33 1.90
CA ALA A 56 -2.19 -6.18 1.98
C ALA A 56 -2.59 -4.85 2.66
N ALA A 57 -1.94 -4.51 3.78
CA ALA A 57 -2.16 -3.26 4.50
C ALA A 57 -1.80 -2.04 3.64
N LEU A 58 -0.69 -2.13 2.90
CA LEU A 58 -0.23 -1.06 2.02
C LEU A 58 -1.17 -0.83 0.84
N ARG A 59 -1.62 -1.89 0.15
CA ARG A 59 -2.63 -1.78 -0.92
C ARG A 59 -3.88 -1.07 -0.42
N HIS A 60 -4.46 -1.59 0.67
CA HIS A 60 -5.67 -1.04 1.29
C HIS A 60 -5.52 0.43 1.70
N ALA A 61 -4.45 0.77 2.43
CA ALA A 61 -4.25 2.14 2.88
C ALA A 61 -3.86 3.09 1.75
N GLY A 62 -3.18 2.60 0.72
CA GLY A 62 -2.89 3.35 -0.49
C GLY A 62 -4.16 3.73 -1.24
N ASP A 63 -5.06 2.77 -1.48
CA ASP A 63 -6.36 3.04 -2.13
C ASP A 63 -7.20 4.03 -1.33
N GLU A 64 -7.33 3.81 -0.01
CA GLU A 64 -8.05 4.71 0.88
C GLU A 64 -7.46 6.14 0.83
N LEU A 65 -6.13 6.28 0.80
CA LEU A 65 -5.48 7.58 0.72
C LEU A 65 -5.79 8.28 -0.62
N LEU A 66 -5.72 7.55 -1.73
CA LEU A 66 -6.02 8.07 -3.08
C LEU A 66 -7.49 8.48 -3.21
N ILE A 67 -8.41 7.66 -2.70
CA ILE A 67 -9.86 7.91 -2.71
C ILE A 67 -10.21 9.10 -1.81
N ARG A 68 -9.61 9.19 -0.62
CA ARG A 68 -9.96 10.20 0.38
C ARG A 68 -9.36 11.58 0.06
N PHE A 69 -8.22 11.62 -0.63
CA PHE A 69 -7.48 12.85 -0.88
C PHE A 69 -7.17 13.08 -2.37
N PRO A 70 -8.17 13.04 -3.27
CA PRO A 70 -7.94 13.11 -4.72
C PRO A 70 -7.28 14.43 -5.17
N ILE A 71 -7.45 15.50 -4.40
CA ILE A 71 -6.91 16.83 -4.70
C ILE A 71 -5.38 16.86 -4.63
N PHE A 72 -4.78 16.17 -3.65
CA PHE A 72 -3.33 16.10 -3.54
C PHE A 72 -2.73 15.35 -4.72
N PHE A 73 -3.38 14.26 -5.15
CA PHE A 73 -2.92 13.39 -6.23
C PHE A 73 -3.11 13.99 -7.62
N ARG A 74 -4.13 14.84 -7.82
CA ARG A 74 -4.36 15.57 -9.08
C ARG A 74 -3.22 16.49 -9.52
N ARG A 75 -2.34 16.91 -8.61
CA ARG A 75 -1.21 17.80 -8.94
C ARG A 75 0.02 17.03 -9.43
N TRP A 76 0.13 15.74 -9.13
CA TRP A 76 1.32 14.93 -9.44
C TRP A 76 1.60 14.76 -10.93
N PRO A 77 0.61 14.61 -11.83
CA PRO A 77 0.88 14.59 -13.27
C PRO A 77 1.61 15.84 -13.78
N ARG A 78 1.42 17.00 -13.12
CA ARG A 78 2.18 18.23 -13.41
C ARG A 78 3.59 18.18 -12.81
N VAL A 79 3.73 17.65 -11.60
CA VAL A 79 5.04 17.48 -10.95
C VAL A 79 5.92 16.50 -11.74
N PHE A 80 5.31 15.48 -12.35
CA PHE A 80 6.02 14.47 -13.13
C PHE A 80 6.11 14.79 -14.63
N GLN A 81 5.62 15.94 -15.06
CA GLN A 81 5.48 16.23 -16.49
C GLN A 81 6.80 16.14 -17.26
N ASP A 82 7.91 16.53 -16.63
CA ASP A 82 9.27 16.53 -17.18
C ASP A 82 10.07 15.26 -16.82
N VAL A 83 9.42 14.27 -16.22
CA VAL A 83 10.07 12.99 -15.88
C VAL A 83 10.30 12.17 -17.14
N THR A 84 11.54 11.73 -17.31
CA THR A 84 12.00 10.85 -18.39
C THR A 84 12.49 9.52 -17.82
N LYS A 85 12.77 8.56 -18.70
CA LYS A 85 13.27 7.23 -18.31
C LYS A 85 14.51 7.29 -17.41
N SER A 86 15.40 8.26 -17.64
CA SER A 86 16.64 8.42 -16.87
C SER A 86 16.48 9.27 -15.61
N THR A 87 15.43 10.09 -15.51
CA THR A 87 15.23 11.02 -14.39
C THR A 87 14.18 10.57 -13.38
N ALA A 88 13.36 9.54 -13.68
CA ALA A 88 12.29 9.09 -12.80
C ALA A 88 12.74 8.71 -11.38
N CYS A 89 13.74 7.82 -11.27
CA CYS A 89 14.28 7.41 -9.97
C CYS A 89 14.91 8.58 -9.18
N PRO A 90 15.86 9.36 -9.74
CA PRO A 90 16.46 10.46 -8.98
C PRO A 90 15.44 11.55 -8.61
N THR A 91 14.49 11.88 -9.50
CA THR A 91 13.42 12.83 -9.16
C THR A 91 12.55 12.33 -8.02
N LEU A 92 12.17 11.05 -8.02
CA LEU A 92 11.42 10.45 -6.91
C LEU A 92 12.18 10.57 -5.59
N LEU A 93 13.45 10.16 -5.56
CA LEU A 93 14.27 10.19 -4.35
C LEU A 93 14.45 11.62 -3.82
N ASN A 94 14.70 12.59 -4.70
CA ASN A 94 14.80 14.00 -4.31
C ASN A 94 13.51 14.51 -3.66
N ILE A 95 12.35 14.19 -4.24
CA ILE A 95 11.05 14.56 -3.65
C ILE A 95 10.86 13.89 -2.28
N LEU A 96 11.30 12.63 -2.14
CA LEU A 96 11.20 11.92 -0.87
C LEU A 96 12.06 12.53 0.23
N ASP A 97 13.32 12.86 -0.09
CA ASP A 97 14.27 13.49 0.81
C ASP A 97 13.77 14.89 1.26
N GLU A 98 13.28 15.70 0.32
CA GLU A 98 12.72 17.03 0.62
C GLU A 98 11.41 16.92 1.44
N HIS A 99 10.45 16.12 1.02
CA HIS A 99 9.11 16.23 1.60
C HIS A 99 8.94 15.47 2.92
N PHE A 100 9.69 14.39 3.11
CA PHE A 100 9.48 13.49 4.25
C PHE A 100 10.62 13.53 5.28
N PHE A 101 11.80 14.05 4.93
CA PHE A 101 12.99 13.98 5.80
C PHE A 101 13.74 15.30 5.96
N HIS A 102 13.05 16.45 5.87
CA HIS A 102 13.60 17.74 6.30
C HIS A 102 14.15 17.65 7.74
N SER A 103 15.48 17.69 7.83
CA SER A 103 16.20 17.83 9.09
C SER A 103 15.92 19.21 9.64
N THR A 104 15.27 19.29 10.79
CA THR A 104 15.14 20.59 11.48
C THR A 104 16.55 21.10 11.83
N PRO A 105 16.84 22.41 11.65
CA PRO A 105 18.10 22.99 12.07
C PRO A 105 18.11 22.96 13.61
N GLY A 106 18.79 21.95 14.18
CA GLY A 106 18.71 21.62 15.61
C GLY A 106 18.93 20.15 15.95
N GLY A 107 19.10 19.26 14.96
CA GLY A 107 19.62 17.90 15.17
C GLY A 107 18.62 16.89 15.76
N ARG A 108 17.37 17.30 16.03
CA ARG A 108 16.32 16.38 16.47
C ARG A 108 15.62 15.78 15.24
N ARG A 109 15.94 14.52 14.92
CA ARG A 109 15.19 13.75 13.90
C ARG A 109 13.73 13.69 14.38
N ARG A 110 12.77 14.11 13.54
CA ARG A 110 11.34 13.91 13.83
C ARG A 110 11.11 12.40 13.90
N ASP A 111 10.32 11.96 14.88
CA ASP A 111 9.84 10.59 14.92
C ASP A 111 9.20 10.22 13.58
N LEU A 112 9.72 9.15 12.96
CA LEU A 112 9.16 8.64 11.72
C LEU A 112 7.70 8.23 11.93
N ALA A 113 6.78 8.98 11.31
CA ALA A 113 5.36 8.67 11.33
C ALA A 113 5.05 7.59 10.29
N TRP A 114 4.21 6.60 10.65
CA TRP A 114 3.76 5.56 9.71
C TRP A 114 3.08 6.12 8.47
N SER A 115 2.42 7.28 8.57
CA SER A 115 1.84 7.99 7.42
C SER A 115 2.89 8.47 6.43
N ALA A 116 4.08 8.88 6.88
CA ALA A 116 5.19 9.23 5.99
C ALA A 116 5.68 8.00 5.22
N VAL A 117 5.80 6.86 5.91
CA VAL A 117 6.14 5.57 5.28
C VAL A 117 5.11 5.20 4.20
N LEU A 118 3.81 5.32 4.52
CA LEU A 118 2.74 5.10 3.53
C LEU A 118 2.90 6.03 2.32
N SER A 119 3.14 7.33 2.55
CA SER A 119 3.29 8.30 1.48
C SER A 119 4.47 8.02 0.55
N VAL A 120 5.59 7.47 1.07
CA VAL A 120 6.74 7.05 0.25
C VAL A 120 6.32 6.03 -0.80
N TYR A 121 5.62 4.97 -0.38
CA TYR A 121 5.15 3.92 -1.28
C TYR A 121 4.05 4.40 -2.24
N VAL A 122 3.06 5.16 -1.73
CA VAL A 122 1.99 5.71 -2.57
C VAL A 122 2.58 6.59 -3.66
N LEU A 123 3.53 7.46 -3.30
CA LEU A 123 4.22 8.32 -4.24
C LEU A 123 4.99 7.52 -5.30
N ALA A 124 5.76 6.52 -4.88
CA ALA A 124 6.44 5.62 -5.80
C ALA A 124 5.47 4.93 -6.78
N GLY A 125 4.31 4.48 -6.29
CA GLY A 125 3.25 3.91 -7.12
C GLY A 125 2.69 4.89 -8.14
N GLN A 126 2.48 6.16 -7.77
CA GLN A 126 2.01 7.19 -8.71
C GLN A 126 3.06 7.52 -9.78
N MET A 127 4.35 7.58 -9.41
CA MET A 127 5.44 7.75 -10.37
C MET A 127 5.51 6.57 -11.35
N ALA A 128 5.37 5.34 -10.82
CA ALA A 128 5.33 4.12 -11.62
C ALA A 128 4.15 4.11 -12.59
N LEU A 129 2.95 4.47 -12.13
CA LEU A 129 1.77 4.57 -12.98
C LEU A 129 1.98 5.59 -14.10
N HIS A 130 2.50 6.77 -13.78
CA HIS A 130 2.81 7.80 -14.77
C HIS A 130 3.80 7.30 -15.83
N CYS A 131 4.84 6.58 -15.39
CA CYS A 131 5.81 5.96 -16.29
C CYS A 131 5.17 4.87 -17.16
N HIS A 132 4.28 4.05 -16.59
CA HIS A 132 3.56 3.01 -17.31
C HIS A 132 2.65 3.57 -18.40
N GLU A 133 1.83 4.57 -18.08
CA GLU A 133 0.91 5.25 -19.01
C GLU A 133 1.65 5.93 -20.18
N ARG A 134 2.88 6.41 -19.96
CA ARG A 134 3.75 7.00 -21.00
C ARG A 134 4.60 5.97 -21.77
N GLY A 135 4.36 4.68 -21.58
CA GLY A 135 5.12 3.61 -22.24
C GLY A 135 6.57 3.46 -21.76
N MET A 136 6.90 4.01 -20.58
CA MET A 136 8.21 3.94 -19.94
C MET A 136 8.34 2.72 -19.01
N VAL A 137 7.78 1.57 -19.41
CA VAL A 137 7.67 0.35 -18.58
C VAL A 137 9.04 -0.20 -18.14
N ALA A 138 10.09 0.02 -18.92
CA ALA A 138 11.46 -0.39 -18.60
C ALA A 138 12.02 0.24 -17.30
N VAL A 139 11.41 1.32 -16.81
CA VAL A 139 11.81 2.03 -15.59
C VAL A 139 11.25 1.37 -14.34
N LEU A 140 10.14 0.62 -14.46
CA LEU A 140 9.44 0.05 -13.31
C LEU A 140 10.33 -0.85 -12.43
N PRO A 141 11.17 -1.76 -12.98
CA PRO A 141 12.08 -2.55 -12.16
C PRO A 141 13.06 -1.67 -11.38
N GLN A 142 13.57 -0.60 -12.00
CA GLN A 142 14.51 0.31 -11.34
C GLN A 142 13.84 1.09 -10.21
N LEU A 143 12.59 1.52 -10.41
CA LEU A 143 11.81 2.20 -9.36
C LEU A 143 11.60 1.30 -8.14
N LYS A 144 11.25 0.04 -8.35
CA LYS A 144 11.08 -0.94 -7.26
C LYS A 144 12.35 -1.06 -6.43
N GLU A 145 13.52 -1.11 -7.07
CA GLU A 145 14.80 -1.19 -6.37
C GLU A 145 15.18 0.08 -5.63
N HIS A 146 15.13 1.22 -6.30
CA HIS A 146 15.54 2.46 -5.66
C HIS A 146 14.63 2.79 -4.47
N VAL A 147 13.35 2.44 -4.54
CA VAL A 147 12.41 2.59 -3.42
C VAL A 147 12.70 1.59 -2.31
N GLY A 148 12.93 0.31 -2.63
CA GLY A 148 13.34 -0.70 -1.66
C GLY A 148 14.61 -0.31 -0.90
N ALA A 149 15.66 0.08 -1.63
CA ALA A 149 16.93 0.54 -1.09
C ALA A 149 16.80 1.83 -0.26
N TYR A 150 15.91 2.74 -0.68
CA TYR A 150 15.61 3.94 0.08
C TYR A 150 14.96 3.61 1.43
N VAL A 151 13.96 2.74 1.44
CA VAL A 151 13.28 2.30 2.66
C VAL A 151 14.24 1.54 3.56
N GLU A 152 15.07 0.65 3.01
CA GLU A 152 16.14 -0.04 3.74
C GLU A 152 17.08 0.94 4.45
N ARG A 153 17.53 1.98 3.75
CA ARG A 153 18.50 2.93 4.30
C ARG A 153 17.88 3.89 5.31
N VAL A 154 16.66 4.34 5.07
CA VAL A 154 16.06 5.48 5.80
C VAL A 154 15.05 5.03 6.83
N ILE A 155 14.21 4.04 6.51
CA ILE A 155 13.06 3.63 7.31
C ILE A 155 13.38 2.42 8.18
N CYS A 156 14.04 1.39 7.63
CA CYS A 156 14.35 0.17 8.39
C CYS A 156 15.11 0.43 9.71
N PRO A 157 16.10 1.35 9.80
CA PRO A 157 16.75 1.67 11.06
C PRO A 157 15.78 2.25 12.11
N GLU A 158 14.86 3.12 11.69
CA GLU A 158 13.90 3.80 12.57
C GLU A 158 12.81 2.87 13.11
N ILE A 159 12.38 1.90 12.29
CA ILE A 159 11.29 0.99 12.68
C ILE A 159 11.80 -0.26 13.39
N ARG A 160 13.10 -0.57 13.28
CA ARG A 160 13.73 -1.72 13.96
C ARG A 160 13.49 -1.67 15.46
N ASP A 161 13.70 -0.49 16.05
CA ASP A 161 13.52 -0.25 17.47
C ASP A 161 12.03 -0.13 17.88
N LYS A 162 11.12 -0.07 16.89
CA LYS A 162 9.66 0.06 17.07
C LYS A 162 8.89 -1.23 16.79
N GLY A 163 9.57 -2.38 16.75
CA GLY A 163 8.94 -3.69 16.50
C GLY A 163 8.68 -4.00 15.02
N GLY A 164 9.39 -3.31 14.12
CA GLY A 164 9.35 -3.53 12.67
C GLY A 164 8.01 -3.15 12.04
N TRP A 165 7.63 -3.86 10.97
CA TRP A 165 6.43 -3.57 10.18
C TRP A 165 5.09 -3.84 10.89
N SER A 166 5.12 -4.45 12.08
CA SER A 166 3.91 -4.74 12.87
C SER A 166 3.10 -3.47 13.21
N GLY A 167 3.78 -2.36 13.52
CA GLY A 167 3.14 -1.07 13.77
C GLY A 167 2.42 -0.50 12.55
N PHE A 168 3.01 -0.68 11.36
CA PHE A 168 2.40 -0.31 10.09
C PHE A 168 1.10 -1.11 9.86
N VAL A 169 1.17 -2.43 10.02
CA VAL A 169 0.00 -3.32 9.87
C VAL A 169 -1.09 -2.99 10.88
N SER A 170 -0.74 -2.74 12.14
CA SER A 170 -1.71 -2.34 13.17
C SER A 170 -2.44 -1.04 12.80
N ARG A 171 -1.71 -0.09 12.19
CA ARG A 171 -2.24 1.23 11.85
C ARG A 171 -3.09 1.25 10.57
N PHE A 172 -2.70 0.46 9.58
CA PHE A 172 -3.19 0.55 8.19
C PHE A 172 -3.78 -0.74 7.63
N GLY A 173 -3.54 -1.87 8.29
CA GLY A 173 -4.15 -3.13 7.94
C GLY A 173 -5.66 -3.01 7.93
N LYS A 174 -6.29 -3.74 7.01
CA LYS A 174 -7.75 -3.83 6.94
C LYS A 174 -8.23 -4.38 8.29
N LYS A 175 -8.75 -3.50 9.14
CA LYS A 175 -9.40 -3.93 10.39
C LYS A 175 -10.50 -4.87 9.94
N GLN A 176 -10.48 -6.11 10.45
CA GLN A 176 -11.56 -7.05 10.17
C GLN A 176 -12.86 -6.30 10.44
N ASP A 177 -13.76 -6.37 9.47
CA ASP A 177 -15.05 -5.70 9.46
C ASP A 177 -15.93 -6.30 10.56
N LEU A 178 -15.56 -6.03 11.82
CA LEU A 178 -16.31 -6.41 13.00
C LEU A 178 -17.72 -5.87 12.86
N GLU A 179 -17.86 -4.68 12.29
CA GLU A 179 -19.14 -4.04 12.02
C GLU A 179 -19.96 -4.81 10.97
N GLY A 180 -19.35 -5.29 9.90
CA GLY A 180 -20.00 -6.14 8.90
C GLY A 180 -20.32 -7.54 9.40
N GLN A 181 -19.46 -8.15 10.23
CA GLN A 181 -19.75 -9.41 10.91
C GLN A 181 -20.91 -9.25 11.90
N LEU A 182 -20.94 -8.17 12.67
CA LEU A 182 -22.04 -7.83 13.58
C LEU A 182 -23.33 -7.52 12.82
N LYS A 183 -23.27 -6.76 11.72
CA LYS A 183 -24.43 -6.50 10.84
C LYS A 183 -24.96 -7.80 10.25
N LYS A 184 -24.08 -8.68 9.77
CA LYS A 184 -24.47 -10.00 9.23
C LYS A 184 -25.13 -10.84 10.31
N LEU A 185 -24.53 -10.97 11.50
CA LEU A 185 -25.08 -11.71 12.64
C LEU A 185 -26.43 -11.14 13.11
N CYS A 186 -26.58 -9.82 13.14
CA CYS A 186 -27.83 -9.13 13.46
C CYS A 186 -28.92 -9.39 12.40
N CYS A 187 -28.58 -9.34 11.11
CA CYS A 187 -29.51 -9.67 10.04
C CYS A 187 -29.99 -11.14 10.11
N TRP A 188 -29.08 -12.08 10.38
CA TRP A 188 -29.45 -13.51 10.52
C TRP A 188 -30.37 -13.75 11.71
N THR A 189 -30.10 -13.11 12.86
CA THR A 189 -30.95 -13.23 14.05
C THR A 189 -32.34 -12.63 13.84
N LEU A 190 -32.45 -11.46 13.19
CA LEU A 190 -33.72 -10.85 12.82
C LEU A 190 -34.54 -11.74 11.87
N LEU A 191 -33.91 -12.35 10.88
CA LEU A 191 -34.56 -13.28 9.94
C LEU A 191 -35.11 -14.53 10.65
N LEU A 192 -34.34 -15.11 11.59
CA LEU A 192 -34.79 -16.25 12.39
C LEU A 192 -35.97 -15.91 13.30
N LEU A 193 -35.95 -14.72 13.92
CA LEU A 193 -37.06 -14.25 14.73
C LEU A 193 -38.31 -13.99 13.88
N ALA A 194 -38.17 -13.35 12.72
CA ALA A 194 -39.28 -13.08 11.82
C ALA A 194 -39.94 -14.37 11.31
N THR A 195 -39.14 -15.35 10.92
CA THR A 195 -39.64 -16.68 10.49
C THR A 195 -40.30 -17.43 11.64
N GLY A 196 -39.76 -17.35 12.87
CA GLY A 196 -40.38 -17.90 14.07
C GLY A 196 -41.73 -17.25 14.42
N ILE A 197 -41.83 -15.92 14.31
CA ILE A 197 -43.09 -15.19 14.54
C ILE A 197 -44.14 -15.55 13.48
N LEU A 198 -43.74 -15.58 12.20
CA LEU A 198 -44.65 -15.92 11.10
C LEU A 198 -45.18 -17.36 11.19
N THR A 199 -44.31 -18.32 11.53
CA THR A 199 -44.72 -19.71 11.76
C THR A 199 -45.65 -19.83 12.97
N TYR A 200 -45.36 -19.15 14.09
CA TYR A 200 -46.25 -19.12 15.26
C TYR A 200 -47.62 -18.52 14.94
N LEU A 201 -47.66 -17.38 14.24
CA LEU A 201 -48.92 -16.74 13.83
C LEU A 201 -49.73 -17.63 12.90
N SER A 202 -49.07 -18.30 11.95
CA SER A 202 -49.73 -19.21 11.00
C SER A 202 -50.32 -20.43 11.72
N TRP A 203 -49.57 -21.01 12.66
CA TRP A 203 -50.02 -22.10 13.52
C TRP A 203 -51.21 -21.70 14.40
N LYS A 204 -51.12 -20.52 15.03
CA LYS A 204 -52.20 -19.99 15.87
C LYS A 204 -53.48 -19.74 15.06
N ARG A 205 -53.36 -19.17 13.86
CA ARG A 205 -54.50 -18.93 12.96
C ARG A 205 -55.15 -20.24 12.50
N TRP A 206 -54.35 -21.26 12.20
CA TRP A 206 -54.88 -22.59 11.87
C TRP A 206 -55.69 -23.16 13.03
N LYS A 207 -55.15 -23.16 14.25
CA LYS A 207 -55.86 -23.69 15.43
C LYS A 207 -57.17 -22.97 15.77
N THR A 208 -57.33 -21.70 15.43
CA THR A 208 -58.60 -20.97 15.63
C THR A 208 -59.65 -21.21 14.53
N MET A 209 -59.25 -21.79 13.39
CA MET A 209 -60.17 -22.11 12.28
C MET A 209 -60.58 -23.59 12.24
N ALA A 210 -59.97 -24.43 13.09
CA ALA A 210 -60.32 -25.83 13.31
C ALA A 210 -61.16 -25.97 14.59
#